data_AF-A0A7C3VRB4-F1
#
_entry.id   AF-A0A7C3VRB4-F1
#
_cell.length_a   1.000
_cell.length_b   1.000
_cell.length_c   1.000
_cell.angle_alpha   90.00
_cell.angle_beta   90.00
_cell.angle_gamma   90.00
#
_symmetry.space_group_name_H-M   'P 1'
#
loop_
_entity.id
_entity.type
_entity.pdbx_description
1 polymer ?
#
loop_
_entity_poly.entity_id
_entity_poly.type
_entity_poly.pdbx_seq_one_letter_code
_entity_poly.pdbx_strand_id
1 'polypeptide(L)'
;MDWLAILIVGGVVLGSGCVLLSTILRAVWARKERESLTSDDLRALEESVVLLIQDLEEQVDRGIKELSKRAEVLERMIEEADERIRALQEITHSTEVPRRVGSPHLTEKVLGHASAGLSPSEIARTVGASLAEVDLILRVAQARAGRG
;
A
#
# COMPACT_ATOMS: atom_id res chain seq x y z
N MET A 1 -76.71 -12.46 59.96
CA MET A 1 -75.41 -11.74 59.81
C MET A 1 -74.79 -11.99 58.43
N ASP A 2 -75.41 -12.81 57.59
CA ASP A 2 -74.82 -13.36 56.36
C ASP A 2 -74.78 -12.37 55.19
N TRP A 3 -75.68 -11.38 55.16
CA TRP A 3 -75.71 -10.34 54.12
C TRP A 3 -74.45 -9.46 54.10
N LEU A 4 -73.89 -9.15 55.29
CA LEU A 4 -72.66 -8.36 55.40
C LEU A 4 -71.44 -9.13 54.88
N ALA A 5 -71.40 -10.45 55.10
CA ALA A 5 -70.32 -11.29 54.60
C ALA A 5 -70.31 -11.34 53.06
N ILE A 6 -71.48 -11.43 52.42
CA ILE A 6 -71.60 -11.42 50.95
C ILE A 6 -71.11 -10.10 50.36
N LEU A 7 -71.44 -8.95 50.97
CA LEU A 7 -70.98 -7.65 50.50
C LEU A 7 -69.46 -7.47 50.62
N ILE A 8 -68.86 -7.95 51.72
CA ILE A 8 -67.41 -7.87 51.93
C ILE A 8 -66.67 -8.77 50.94
N VAL A 9 -67.11 -10.02 50.77
CA VAL A 9 -66.50 -10.97 49.81
C VAL A 9 -66.66 -10.46 48.38
N GLY A 10 -67.83 -9.94 48.01
CA GLY A 10 -68.07 -9.36 46.69
C GLY A 10 -67.17 -8.15 46.42
N GLY A 11 -66.97 -7.28 47.42
CA GLY A 11 -66.07 -6.13 47.32
C GLY A 11 -64.60 -6.52 47.11
N VAL A 12 -64.12 -7.55 47.81
CA VAL A 12 -62.74 -8.06 47.66
C VAL A 12 -62.52 -8.69 46.28
N VAL A 13 -63.50 -9.43 45.77
CA VAL A 13 -63.43 -10.05 44.43
C VAL A 13 -63.47 -8.99 43.32
N LEU A 14 -64.33 -7.98 43.44
CA LEU A 14 -64.36 -6.84 42.51
C LEU A 14 -63.06 -6.03 42.56
N GLY A 15 -62.54 -5.77 43.76
CA GLY A 15 -61.29 -5.05 43.95
C GLY A 15 -60.09 -5.78 43.34
N SER A 16 -59.97 -7.08 43.56
CA SER A 16 -58.89 -7.89 42.98
C SER A 16 -59.00 -7.99 41.46
N GLY A 17 -60.23 -8.12 40.93
CA GLY A 17 -60.49 -8.09 39.49
C GLY A 17 -60.05 -6.79 38.82
N CYS A 18 -60.37 -5.63 39.41
CA CYS A 18 -59.95 -4.32 38.87
C CYS A 18 -58.42 -4.12 38.88
N VAL A 19 -57.73 -4.61 39.91
CA VAL A 19 -56.27 -4.55 39.99
C VAL A 19 -55.63 -5.40 38.89
N LEU A 20 -56.13 -6.62 38.67
CA LEU A 20 -55.64 -7.50 37.60
C LEU A 20 -55.90 -6.91 36.20
N LEU A 21 -57.07 -6.29 35.98
CA LEU A 21 -57.35 -5.65 34.69
C LEU A 21 -56.37 -4.49 34.43
N SER A 22 -56.08 -3.70 35.47
CA SER A 22 -55.17 -2.55 35.38
C SER A 22 -53.73 -2.97 35.09
N THR A 23 -53.26 -4.09 35.65
CA THR A 23 -51.90 -4.60 35.38
C THR A 23 -51.78 -5.15 33.96
N ILE A 24 -52.82 -5.83 33.45
CA ILE A 24 -52.84 -6.33 32.07
C ILE A 24 -52.83 -5.16 31.08
N LEU A 25 -53.67 -4.13 31.28
CA LEU A 25 -53.66 -2.96 30.39
C LEU A 25 -52.30 -2.27 30.36
N ARG A 26 -51.65 -2.09 31.52
CA ARG A 26 -50.30 -1.50 31.59
C ARG A 26 -49.27 -2.37 30.87
N ALA A 27 -49.33 -3.69 31.02
CA ALA A 27 -48.43 -4.62 30.33
C ALA A 27 -48.62 -4.57 28.80
N VAL A 28 -49.87 -4.47 28.33
CA VAL A 28 -50.19 -4.36 26.90
C VAL A 28 -49.71 -3.02 26.32
N TRP A 29 -49.89 -1.92 27.04
CA TRP A 29 -49.38 -0.61 26.62
C TRP A 29 -47.85 -0.60 26.56
N ALA A 30 -47.18 -1.11 27.59
CA ALA A 30 -45.73 -1.20 27.61
C ALA A 30 -45.17 -2.08 26.48
N ARG A 31 -45.91 -3.12 26.06
CA ARG A 31 -45.54 -3.95 24.92
C ARG A 31 -45.68 -3.20 23.60
N LYS A 32 -46.80 -2.49 23.39
CA LYS A 32 -47.05 -1.73 22.16
C LYS A 32 -46.04 -0.59 21.98
N GLU A 33 -45.66 0.07 23.07
CA GLU A 33 -44.65 1.13 23.07
C GLU A 33 -43.25 0.60 22.72
N ARG A 34 -42.90 -0.60 23.20
CA ARG A 34 -41.66 -1.27 22.79
C ARG A 34 -41.66 -1.65 21.31
N GLU A 35 -42.78 -2.15 20.79
CA GLU A 35 -42.91 -2.53 19.38
C GLU A 35 -42.83 -1.31 18.46
N SER A 36 -43.43 -0.16 18.83
CA SER A 36 -43.30 1.09 18.06
C SER A 36 -41.90 1.69 18.11
N LEU A 37 -41.26 1.68 19.29
CA LEU A 37 -39.86 2.12 19.42
C LEU A 37 -38.92 1.24 18.58
N THR A 38 -39.17 -0.07 18.54
CA THR A 38 -38.37 -1.00 17.74
C THR A 38 -38.55 -0.75 16.24
N SER A 39 -39.75 -0.43 15.77
CA SER A 39 -39.96 -0.11 14.35
C SER A 39 -39.34 1.21 13.93
N ASP A 40 -39.41 2.22 14.81
CA ASP A 40 -38.82 3.54 14.54
C ASP A 40 -37.28 3.46 14.55
N ASP A 41 -36.69 2.70 15.49
CA ASP A 41 -35.24 2.46 15.54
C ASP A 41 -34.75 1.68 14.32
N LEU A 42 -35.50 0.67 13.86
CA LEU A 42 -35.16 -0.07 12.64
C LEU A 42 -35.20 0.83 11.41
N ARG A 43 -36.18 1.73 11.32
CA ARG A 43 -36.29 2.68 10.22
C ARG A 43 -35.18 3.72 10.24
N ALA A 44 -34.82 4.22 11.41
CA ALA A 44 -33.68 5.12 11.58
C ALA A 44 -32.36 4.43 11.22
N LEU A 45 -32.21 3.14 11.57
CA LEU A 45 -31.05 2.35 11.20
C LEU A 45 -30.98 2.11 9.69
N GLU A 46 -32.11 1.80 9.05
CA GLU A 46 -32.21 1.67 7.59
C GLU A 46 -31.80 2.96 6.88
N GLU A 47 -32.32 4.11 7.33
CA GLU A 47 -31.97 5.42 6.79
C GLU A 47 -30.47 5.73 6.99
N SER A 48 -29.93 5.42 8.17
CA SER A 48 -28.50 5.57 8.43
C SER A 48 -27.63 4.67 7.56
N VAL A 49 -28.06 3.43 7.26
CA VAL A 49 -27.32 2.51 6.39
C VAL A 49 -27.35 3.00 4.95
N VAL A 50 -28.49 3.51 4.47
CA VAL A 50 -28.59 4.10 3.12
C VAL A 50 -27.65 5.29 2.97
N LEU A 51 -27.62 6.19 3.94
CA LEU A 51 -26.69 7.33 3.94
C LEU A 51 -25.23 6.88 3.96
N LEU A 52 -24.90 5.86 4.75
CA LEU A 52 -23.54 5.33 4.83
C LEU A 52 -23.12 4.66 3.51
N ILE A 53 -24.04 3.96 2.84
CA ILE A 53 -23.79 3.38 1.51
C ILE A 53 -23.54 4.48 0.49
N GLN A 54 -24.34 5.55 0.48
CA GLN A 54 -24.15 6.68 -0.43
C GLN A 54 -22.81 7.39 -0.22
N ASP A 55 -22.42 7.62 1.04
CA ASP A 55 -21.12 8.21 1.36
C ASP A 55 -19.97 7.28 0.94
N LEU A 56 -20.12 5.96 1.12
CA LEU A 56 -19.15 4.98 0.65
C LEU A 56 -19.00 5.01 -0.88
N GLU A 57 -20.12 5.02 -1.62
CA GLU A 57 -20.12 5.13 -3.08
C GLU A 57 -19.41 6.41 -3.54
N GLU A 58 -19.69 7.55 -2.90
CA GLU A 58 -19.05 8.80 -3.24
C GLU A 58 -17.54 8.79 -2.94
N GLN A 59 -17.12 8.23 -1.81
CA GLN A 59 -15.72 8.08 -1.47
C GLN A 59 -14.98 7.14 -2.44
N VAL A 60 -15.62 6.04 -2.84
CA VAL A 60 -15.06 5.11 -3.83
C VAL A 60 -14.91 5.81 -5.18
N ASP A 61 -15.90 6.55 -5.65
CA ASP A 61 -15.84 7.30 -6.90
C ASP A 61 -14.75 8.37 -6.89
N ARG A 62 -14.63 9.12 -5.80
CA ARG A 62 -13.53 10.08 -5.62
C ARG A 62 -12.17 9.37 -5.63
N GLY A 63 -12.07 8.22 -4.97
CA GLY A 63 -10.87 7.39 -4.94
C GLY A 63 -10.47 6.88 -6.32
N ILE A 64 -11.44 6.37 -7.11
CA ILE A 64 -11.22 5.89 -8.47
C ILE A 64 -10.75 7.03 -9.38
N LYS A 65 -11.38 8.22 -9.28
CA LYS A 65 -10.96 9.39 -10.07
C LYS A 65 -9.53 9.83 -9.75
N GLU A 66 -9.17 9.86 -8.47
CA GLU A 66 -7.80 10.22 -8.05
C GLU A 66 -6.78 9.17 -8.51
N LEU A 67 -7.10 7.87 -8.42
CA LEU A 67 -6.24 6.80 -8.93
C LEU A 67 -6.08 6.87 -10.45
N SER A 68 -7.15 7.14 -11.19
CA SER A 68 -7.10 7.32 -12.64
C SER A 68 -6.20 8.50 -13.04
N LYS A 69 -6.32 9.63 -12.33
CA LYS A 69 -5.45 10.80 -12.54
C LYS A 69 -3.98 10.48 -12.25
N ARG A 70 -3.69 9.71 -11.20
CA ARG A 70 -2.31 9.29 -10.88
C ARG A 70 -1.75 8.33 -11.92
N ALA A 71 -2.57 7.41 -12.43
CA ALA A 71 -2.17 6.51 -13.50
C ALA A 71 -1.82 7.28 -14.77
N GLU A 72 -2.62 8.29 -15.14
CA GLU A 72 -2.34 9.15 -16.29
C GLU A 72 -1.03 9.94 -16.14
N VAL A 73 -0.74 10.46 -14.94
CA VAL A 73 0.55 11.13 -14.67
C VAL A 73 1.72 10.14 -14.79
N LEU A 74 1.55 8.92 -14.30
CA LEU A 74 2.60 7.90 -14.35
C LEU A 74 2.87 7.45 -15.79
N GLU A 75 1.83 7.31 -16.60
CA GLU A 75 1.93 7.00 -18.03
C GLU A 75 2.73 8.07 -18.78
N ARG A 76 2.43 9.35 -18.56
CA ARG A 76 3.22 10.46 -19.16
C ARG A 76 4.69 10.44 -18.72
N MET A 77 4.96 10.12 -17.46
CA MET A 77 6.35 10.01 -16.97
C MET A 77 7.10 8.85 -17.62
N ILE A 78 6.42 7.74 -17.92
CA ILE A 78 7.00 6.60 -18.64
C ILE A 78 7.30 7.00 -20.08
N GLU A 79 6.36 7.65 -20.76
CA GLU A 79 6.57 8.14 -22.13
C GLU A 79 7.76 9.13 -22.21
N GLU A 80 7.86 10.06 -21.26
CA GLU A 80 8.98 11.00 -21.19
C GLU A 80 10.32 10.28 -20.91
N ALA A 81 10.31 9.27 -20.04
CA ALA A 81 11.50 8.48 -19.76
C ALA A 81 11.95 7.68 -20.99
N ASP A 82 11.02 7.08 -21.71
CA ASP A 82 11.30 6.32 -22.94
C ASP A 82 11.85 7.23 -24.05
N GLU A 83 11.30 8.44 -24.21
CA GLU A 83 11.82 9.43 -25.15
C GLU A 83 13.27 9.81 -24.81
N ARG A 84 13.57 10.06 -23.52
CA ARG A 84 14.93 10.35 -23.05
C ARG A 84 15.89 9.19 -23.27
N ILE A 85 15.45 7.95 -23.02
CA ILE A 85 16.27 6.75 -23.27
C ILE A 85 16.57 6.63 -24.77
N ARG A 86 15.58 6.83 -25.63
CA ARG A 86 15.78 6.80 -27.09
C ARG A 86 16.76 7.88 -27.55
N ALA A 87 16.65 9.10 -27.02
CA ALA A 87 17.59 10.18 -27.32
C ALA A 87 19.03 9.83 -26.87
N LEU A 88 19.20 9.25 -25.69
CA LEU A 88 20.51 8.80 -25.19
C LEU A 88 21.08 7.65 -26.03
N GLN A 89 20.24 6.72 -26.50
CA GLN A 89 20.65 5.65 -27.39
C GLN A 89 21.13 6.18 -28.74
N GLU A 90 20.48 7.19 -29.30
CA GLU A 90 20.90 7.82 -30.57
C GLU A 90 22.25 8.53 -30.43
N ILE A 91 22.47 9.24 -29.31
CA ILE A 91 23.78 9.84 -28.97
C ILE A 91 24.84 8.75 -28.80
N THR A 92 24.50 7.65 -28.13
CA THR A 92 25.43 6.54 -27.88
C THR A 92 25.72 5.72 -29.15
N HIS A 93 24.78 5.61 -30.09
CA HIS A 93 25.04 4.97 -31.39
C HIS A 93 25.85 5.85 -32.33
N SER A 94 25.65 7.18 -32.27
CA SER A 94 26.45 8.12 -33.05
C SER A 94 27.86 8.30 -32.48
N THR A 95 27.99 8.15 -31.16
CA THR A 95 29.28 8.04 -30.48
C THR A 95 29.67 6.58 -30.49
N GLU A 96 30.18 6.06 -31.60
CA GLU A 96 31.01 4.85 -31.58
C GLU A 96 32.11 5.10 -30.54
N VAL A 97 31.86 4.72 -29.29
CA VAL A 97 32.90 4.68 -28.26
C VAL A 97 33.87 3.69 -28.85
N PRO A 98 35.07 4.12 -29.32
CA PRO A 98 36.02 3.18 -29.85
C PRO A 98 36.26 2.25 -28.68
N ARG A 99 35.79 1.01 -28.85
CA ARG A 99 36.02 -0.07 -27.91
C ARG A 99 37.53 -0.17 -27.92
N ARG A 100 38.20 0.56 -27.02
CA ARG A 100 39.63 0.42 -26.73
C ARG A 100 39.70 -0.93 -26.07
N VAL A 101 39.58 -1.98 -26.89
CA VAL A 101 40.05 -3.31 -26.61
C VAL A 101 41.49 -3.04 -26.19
N GLY A 102 41.72 -3.04 -24.87
CA GLY A 102 43.00 -2.67 -24.29
C GLY A 102 44.06 -3.39 -25.11
N SER A 103 44.95 -2.62 -25.77
CA SER A 103 45.83 -3.23 -26.74
C SER A 103 46.55 -4.36 -26.02
N PRO A 104 46.59 -5.59 -26.56
CA PRO A 104 47.22 -6.72 -25.88
C PRO A 104 48.66 -6.38 -25.46
N HIS A 105 49.32 -5.51 -26.23
CA HIS A 105 50.63 -4.92 -25.90
C HIS A 105 50.67 -4.07 -24.63
N LEU A 106 49.59 -3.38 -24.26
CA LEU A 106 49.53 -2.62 -23.00
C LEU A 106 49.57 -3.56 -21.80
N THR A 107 48.76 -4.62 -21.85
CA THR A 107 48.70 -5.64 -20.80
C THR A 107 50.06 -6.31 -20.61
N GLU A 108 50.71 -6.69 -21.71
CA GLU A 108 52.01 -7.37 -21.70
C GLU A 108 53.12 -6.47 -21.14
N LYS A 109 53.14 -5.18 -21.53
CA LYS A 109 54.08 -4.19 -20.97
C LYS A 109 53.86 -3.95 -19.47
N VAL A 110 52.60 -3.80 -19.04
CA VAL A 110 52.27 -3.59 -17.62
C VAL A 110 52.73 -4.78 -16.78
N LEU A 111 52.48 -6.01 -17.26
CA LEU A 111 52.91 -7.23 -16.55
C LEU A 111 54.43 -7.39 -16.53
N GLY A 112 55.11 -7.05 -17.63
CA GLY A 112 56.57 -7.08 -17.70
C GLY A 112 57.26 -6.10 -16.74
N HIS A 113 56.70 -4.90 -16.57
CA HIS A 113 57.23 -3.94 -15.59
C HIS A 113 56.86 -4.31 -14.15
N ALA A 114 55.69 -4.92 -13.92
CA ALA A 114 55.30 -5.39 -12.61
C ALA A 114 56.18 -6.56 -12.13
N SER A 115 56.54 -7.50 -13.02
CA SER A 115 57.47 -8.59 -12.70
C SER A 115 58.89 -8.09 -12.42
N ALA A 116 59.28 -6.94 -12.98
CA ALA A 116 60.52 -6.24 -12.65
C ALA A 116 60.47 -5.45 -11.32
N GLY A 117 59.35 -5.50 -10.58
CA GLY A 117 59.21 -4.88 -9.25
C GLY A 117 58.92 -3.38 -9.26
N LEU A 118 58.55 -2.79 -10.40
CA LEU A 118 58.17 -1.38 -10.45
C LEU A 118 56.82 -1.14 -9.75
N SER A 119 56.69 0.03 -9.12
CA SER A 119 55.43 0.42 -8.50
C SER A 119 54.36 0.79 -9.56
N PRO A 120 53.05 0.63 -9.27
CA PRO A 120 51.98 0.94 -10.23
C PRO A 120 52.03 2.37 -10.80
N SER A 121 52.51 3.34 -10.01
CA SER A 121 52.67 4.74 -10.45
C SER A 121 53.86 4.95 -11.39
N GLU A 122 54.93 4.16 -11.27
CA GLU A 122 56.05 4.16 -12.21
C GLU A 122 55.70 3.44 -13.51
N ILE A 123 54.95 2.34 -13.42
CA ILE A 123 54.43 1.62 -14.60
C ILE A 123 53.50 2.53 -15.40
N ALA A 124 52.55 3.22 -14.74
CA ALA A 124 51.64 4.16 -15.39
C ALA A 124 52.39 5.26 -16.17
N ARG A 125 53.44 5.84 -15.56
CA ARG A 125 54.31 6.83 -16.21
C ARG A 125 55.10 6.27 -17.39
N THR A 126 55.63 5.05 -17.24
CA THR A 126 56.49 4.41 -18.26
C THR A 126 55.69 3.96 -19.48
N VAL A 127 54.49 3.43 -19.24
CA VAL A 127 53.62 2.86 -20.29
C VAL A 127 52.70 3.92 -20.92
N GLY A 128 52.55 5.09 -20.27
CA GLY A 128 51.67 6.16 -20.74
C GLY A 128 50.18 5.85 -20.51
N ALA A 129 49.87 5.12 -19.44
CA ALA A 129 48.52 4.72 -19.07
C ALA A 129 48.08 5.40 -17.76
N SER A 130 46.78 5.45 -17.50
CA SER A 130 46.29 5.94 -16.21
C SER A 130 46.59 4.97 -15.08
N LEU A 131 46.76 5.48 -13.85
CA LEU A 131 46.98 4.64 -12.68
C LEU A 131 45.84 3.62 -12.47
N ALA A 132 44.59 4.04 -12.76
CA ALA A 132 43.42 3.18 -12.66
C ALA A 132 43.43 2.03 -13.68
N GLU A 133 43.86 2.27 -14.92
CA GLU A 133 44.02 1.22 -15.93
C GLU A 133 45.11 0.22 -15.53
N VAL A 134 46.24 0.69 -15.00
CA VAL A 134 47.32 -0.18 -14.51
C VAL A 134 46.86 -1.03 -13.32
N ASP A 135 46.20 -0.43 -12.33
CA ASP A 135 45.67 -1.16 -11.17
C ASP A 135 44.65 -2.22 -11.60
N LEU A 136 43.75 -1.87 -12.53
CA LEU A 136 42.77 -2.82 -13.08
C LEU A 136 43.45 -4.00 -13.78
N ILE A 137 44.46 -3.75 -14.64
CA ILE A 137 45.20 -4.81 -15.34
C ILE A 137 45.87 -5.76 -14.34
N LEU A 138 46.54 -5.22 -13.30
CA LEU A 138 47.23 -6.02 -12.30
C LEU A 138 46.26 -6.87 -11.48
N ARG A 139 45.11 -6.31 -11.08
CA ARG A 139 44.06 -7.06 -10.35
C ARG A 139 43.47 -8.17 -11.19
N VAL A 140 43.17 -7.91 -12.47
CA VAL A 140 42.65 -8.92 -13.39
C VAL A 140 43.67 -10.05 -13.61
N ALA A 141 44.95 -9.72 -13.71
CA ALA A 141 46.02 -10.71 -13.85
C ALA A 141 46.19 -11.57 -12.59
N GLN A 142 46.19 -10.97 -11.40
CA GLN A 142 46.24 -11.69 -10.12
C GLN A 142 45.02 -12.62 -9.96
N ALA A 143 43.81 -12.14 -10.30
CA ALA A 143 42.58 -12.92 -10.23
C ALA A 143 42.55 -14.10 -11.21
N ARG A 144 43.34 -14.07 -12.29
CA ARG A 144 43.55 -15.20 -13.21
C ARG A 144 44.59 -16.18 -12.67
N ALA A 145 45.69 -15.68 -12.11
CA ALA A 145 46.75 -16.51 -11.53
C ALA A 145 46.27 -17.34 -10.32
N GLY A 146 45.32 -16.83 -9.53
CA GLY A 146 44.74 -17.55 -8.39
C GLY A 146 43.63 -18.56 -8.72
N ARG A 147 43.26 -18.74 -10.00
CA ARG A 147 42.22 -19.69 -10.44
C ARG A 147 42.76 -20.94 -11.15
N GLY A 148 44.08 -21.02 -11.37
CA GLY A 148 44.75 -22.20 -11.94
C GLY A 148 45.45 -22.98 -10.83
#